data_AF-A0A4P5PA35-F1
#
_entry.id   AF-A0A4P5PA35-F1
#
_cell.length_a   1.000
_cell.length_b   1.000
_cell.length_c   1.000
_cell.angle_alpha   90.00
_cell.angle_beta   90.00
_cell.angle_gamma   90.00
#
_symmetry.space_group_name_H-M   'P 1'
#
loop_
_entity.id
_entity.type
_entity.pdbx_description
1 polymer ?
#
loop_
_entity_poly.entity_id
_entity_poly.type
_entity_poly.pdbx_seq_one_letter_code
_entity_poly.pdbx_strand_id
1 'polypeptide(L)'
;METINQLNVGQLKAFMKKLEENKAINDETKIFLDTGWDSLQEVLSDALSVEGAQTFQIQDPLNEEVFLGYTLTEKAEKMQASGDIEKVVVIRNLY
;
A
#
# COMPACT_ATOMS: atom_id res chain seq x y z
N MET A 1 -0.85 -1.91 21.59
CA MET A 1 -0.85 -1.43 20.20
C MET A 1 -0.63 -2.64 19.32
N GLU A 2 -1.53 -2.89 18.36
CA GLU A 2 -1.27 -3.89 17.34
C GLU A 2 -0.17 -3.39 16.42
N THR A 3 0.81 -4.24 16.13
CA THR A 3 1.87 -3.93 15.18
C THR A 3 1.33 -4.17 13.77
N ILE A 4 1.06 -3.10 13.02
CA ILE A 4 0.68 -3.20 11.62
C ILE A 4 1.95 -3.47 10.80
N ASN A 5 2.06 -4.67 10.25
CA ASN A 5 3.16 -5.06 9.36
C ASN A 5 2.73 -4.92 7.90
N GLN A 6 3.52 -4.22 7.08
CA GLN A 6 3.26 -4.09 5.66
C GLN A 6 3.56 -5.40 4.92
N LEU A 7 2.75 -5.72 3.92
CA LEU A 7 2.99 -6.85 3.02
C LEU A 7 4.30 -6.60 2.24
N ASN A 8 5.24 -7.55 2.31
CA ASN A 8 6.44 -7.50 1.48
C ASN A 8 6.32 -8.36 0.21
N VAL A 9 7.23 -8.15 -0.75
CA VAL A 9 7.22 -8.85 -2.04
C VAL A 9 7.34 -10.37 -1.90
N GLY A 10 8.06 -10.86 -0.88
CA GLY A 10 8.18 -12.30 -0.62
C GLY A 10 6.84 -12.92 -0.23
N GLN A 11 6.09 -12.25 0.65
CA GLN A 11 4.75 -12.66 1.05
C GLN A 11 3.75 -12.57 -0.11
N LEU A 12 3.84 -11.52 -0.93
CA LEU A 12 3.02 -11.39 -2.15
C LEU A 12 3.28 -12.56 -3.10
N LYS A 13 4.54 -12.90 -3.38
CA LYS A 13 4.90 -14.07 -4.21
C LYS A 13 4.33 -15.38 -3.64
N ALA A 14 4.36 -15.56 -2.32
CA ALA A 14 3.78 -16.73 -1.68
C ALA A 14 2.26 -16.77 -1.83
N PHE A 15 1.58 -15.62 -1.80
CA PHE A 15 0.15 -15.53 -2.09
C PHE A 15 -0.18 -15.85 -3.54
N MET A 16 0.60 -15.33 -4.50
CA MET A 16 0.39 -15.63 -5.94
C MET A 16 0.44 -17.13 -6.23
N LYS A 17 1.37 -17.87 -5.60
CA LYS A 17 1.42 -19.35 -5.72
C LYS A 17 0.14 -20.03 -5.26
N LYS A 18 -0.52 -19.52 -4.20
CA LYS A 18 -1.80 -20.06 -3.74
C LYS A 18 -2.93 -19.79 -4.73
N LEU A 19 -2.86 -18.69 -5.49
CA LEU A 19 -3.84 -18.39 -6.54
C LEU A 19 -3.72 -19.39 -7.71
N GLU A 20 -2.50 -19.78 -8.08
CA GLU A 20 -2.26 -20.78 -9.14
C GLU A 20 -2.87 -22.15 -8.80
N GLU A 21 -2.94 -22.50 -7.51
CA GLU A 21 -3.56 -23.74 -7.03
C GLU A 21 -5.10 -23.66 -6.96
N ASN A 22 -5.68 -22.46 -7.06
CA ASN A 22 -7.11 -22.23 -6.92
C ASN A 22 -7.85 -22.23 -8.27
N LYS A 23 -8.60 -23.31 -8.53
CA LYS A 23 -9.37 -23.50 -9.78
C LYS A 23 -10.48 -22.46 -10.04
N ALA A 24 -10.88 -21.67 -9.04
CA ALA A 24 -11.89 -20.63 -9.20
C ALA A 24 -11.30 -19.31 -9.73
N ILE A 25 -9.98 -19.17 -9.73
CA ILE A 25 -9.26 -17.99 -10.18
C ILE A 25 -8.62 -18.30 -11.54
N ASN A 26 -8.65 -17.32 -12.44
CA ASN A 26 -8.04 -17.39 -13.76
C ASN A 26 -7.42 -16.04 -14.13
N ASP A 27 -6.77 -15.97 -15.29
CA ASP A 27 -6.05 -14.78 -15.76
C ASP A 27 -6.95 -13.55 -16.01
N GLU A 28 -8.27 -13.73 -16.12
CA GLU A 28 -9.25 -12.65 -16.30
C GLU A 28 -9.86 -12.18 -14.97
N THR A 29 -9.51 -12.82 -13.85
CA THR A 29 -10.05 -12.46 -12.54
C THR A 29 -9.54 -11.08 -12.12
N LYS A 30 -10.49 -10.15 -11.94
CA LYS A 30 -10.19 -8.75 -11.60
C LYS A 30 -9.69 -8.61 -10.17
N ILE A 31 -8.81 -7.63 -9.96
CA ILE A 31 -8.33 -7.21 -8.65
C ILE A 31 -9.04 -5.92 -8.25
N PHE A 32 -9.60 -5.90 -7.04
CA PHE A 32 -10.24 -4.74 -6.43
C PHE A 32 -9.62 -4.47 -5.07
N LEU A 33 -9.58 -3.20 -4.66
CA LEU A 33 -9.24 -2.80 -3.31
C LEU A 33 -10.53 -2.71 -2.49
N ASP A 34 -10.65 -3.51 -1.45
CA ASP A 34 -11.72 -3.36 -0.46
C ASP A 34 -11.37 -2.20 0.47
N THR A 35 -12.12 -1.10 0.34
CA THR A 35 -11.93 0.13 1.12
C THR A 35 -12.79 0.17 2.38
N GLY A 36 -13.59 -0.88 2.64
CA GLY A 36 -14.53 -0.92 3.74
C GLY A 36 -15.91 -0.39 3.34
N TRP A 37 -16.45 0.54 4.13
CA TRP A 37 -17.86 0.55 4.57
C TRP A 37 -18.96 0.50 3.50
N ASP A 38 -18.71 0.81 2.23
CA ASP A 38 -19.70 0.66 1.16
C ASP A 38 -19.15 0.32 -0.24
N SER A 39 -17.83 0.09 -0.40
CA SER A 39 -17.26 0.07 -1.76
C SER A 39 -16.01 -0.80 -1.98
N LEU A 40 -16.01 -1.45 -3.14
CA LEU A 40 -14.84 -2.01 -3.80
C LEU A 40 -14.33 -1.00 -4.83
N GLN A 41 -13.03 -0.73 -4.80
CA GLN A 41 -12.39 0.18 -5.73
C GLN A 41 -11.63 -0.57 -6.83
N GLU A 42 -11.87 -0.16 -8.08
CA GLU A 42 -11.18 -0.71 -9.25
C GLU A 42 -9.68 -0.38 -9.21
N VAL A 43 -8.85 -1.37 -9.54
CA VAL A 43 -7.41 -1.19 -9.78
C VAL A 43 -7.17 -1.31 -11.27
N LEU A 44 -6.71 -0.23 -11.91
CA LEU A 44 -6.39 -0.24 -13.34
C LEU A 44 -5.11 -1.05 -13.63
N SER A 45 -4.97 -1.55 -14.85
CA SER A 45 -3.82 -2.36 -15.25
C SER A 45 -2.48 -1.61 -15.20
N ASP A 46 -2.51 -0.29 -15.32
CA ASP A 46 -1.35 0.61 -15.23
C ASP A 46 -1.15 1.24 -13.83
N ALA A 47 -1.94 0.81 -12.84
CA ALA A 47 -1.84 1.31 -11.46
C ALA A 47 -0.58 0.85 -10.72
N LEU A 48 0.11 -0.19 -11.20
CA LEU A 48 1.27 -0.77 -10.53
C LEU A 48 2.56 0.01 -10.84
N SER A 49 3.27 0.42 -9.79
CA SER A 49 4.57 1.08 -9.93
C SER A 49 5.57 0.59 -8.86
N VAL A 50 6.86 0.82 -9.13
CA VAL A 50 7.95 0.62 -8.17
C VAL A 50 8.60 1.95 -7.86
N GLU A 51 8.47 2.42 -6.63
CA GLU A 51 8.80 3.80 -6.25
C GLU A 51 9.65 3.87 -4.98
N GLY A 52 10.20 5.06 -4.73
CA GLY A 52 10.84 5.39 -3.47
C GLY A 52 9.80 5.91 -2.47
N ALA A 53 9.84 5.41 -1.24
CA ALA A 53 9.03 5.91 -0.14
C ALA A 53 9.89 6.13 1.11
N GLN A 54 9.47 7.05 1.96
CA GLN A 54 10.08 7.35 3.25
C GLN A 54 9.00 7.38 4.32
N THR A 55 9.41 7.15 5.57
CA THR A 55 8.48 7.24 6.69
C THR A 55 8.22 8.70 7.05
N PHE A 56 7.00 9.00 7.49
CA PHE A 56 6.67 10.29 8.07
C PHE A 56 5.94 10.08 9.38
N GLN A 57 5.95 11.13 10.19
CA GLN A 57 5.24 11.20 11.45
C GLN A 57 4.37 12.46 11.44
N ILE A 58 3.09 12.31 11.74
CA ILE A 58 2.19 13.44 11.95
C ILE A 58 1.59 13.35 13.34
N GLN A 59 1.50 14.49 14.03
CA GLN A 59 0.85 14.60 15.32
C GLN A 59 -0.52 15.26 15.13
N ASP A 60 -1.57 14.65 15.65
CA ASP A 60 -2.91 15.23 15.65
C ASP A 60 -2.94 16.41 16.65
N PRO A 61 -3.33 17.61 16.20
CA PRO A 61 -3.28 18.81 17.04
C PRO A 61 -4.35 18.84 18.13
N LEU A 62 -5.39 18.01 18.06
CA LEU A 62 -6.50 17.98 19.03
C LEU A 62 -6.22 17.04 20.20
N ASN A 63 -5.63 15.87 19.93
CA ASN A 63 -5.42 14.83 20.94
C ASN A 63 -3.94 14.45 21.17
N GLU A 64 -3.01 15.11 20.46
CA GLU A 64 -1.56 14.88 20.52
C GLU A 64 -1.12 13.47 20.06
N GLU A 65 -2.02 12.70 19.45
CA GLU A 65 -1.73 11.35 18.97
C GLU A 65 -0.78 11.38 17.77
N VAL A 66 0.17 10.45 17.76
CA VAL A 66 1.19 10.34 16.72
C VAL A 66 0.83 9.23 15.75
N PHE A 67 0.69 9.59 14.48
CA PHE A 67 0.48 8.66 13.38
C PHE A 67 1.76 8.50 12.57
N LEU A 68 2.14 7.25 12.33
CA LEU A 68 3.25 6.88 11.47
C LEU A 68 2.71 6.41 10.12
N GLY A 69 3.41 6.76 9.04
CA GLY A 69 3.04 6.33 7.70
C GLY A 69 4.22 6.37 6.74
N TYR A 70 3.93 6.05 5.48
CA TYR A 70 4.87 6.20 4.38
C TYR A 70 4.36 7.24 3.40
N THR A 71 5.28 7.98 2.79
CA THR A 71 5.00 8.92 1.71
C THR A 71 5.99 8.69 0.58
N LEU A 72 5.54 8.93 -0.66
CA LEU A 72 6.41 8.86 -1.82
C LEU A 72 7.51 9.92 -1.73
N THR A 73 8.69 9.65 -2.26
CA THR A 73 9.83 10.58 -2.25
C THR A 73 9.46 11.96 -2.81
N GLU A 74 8.60 12.02 -3.83
CA GLU A 74 8.13 13.28 -4.42
C GLU A 74 7.31 14.16 -3.45
N LYS A 75 6.72 13.55 -2.40
CA LYS A 75 5.90 14.22 -1.39
C LYS A 75 6.62 14.30 -0.03
N ALA A 76 7.84 13.80 0.07
CA ALA A 76 8.59 13.69 1.31
C ALA A 76 8.80 15.05 1.98
N GLU A 77 9.17 16.08 1.21
CA GLU A 77 9.39 17.44 1.73
C GLU A 77 8.12 18.02 2.35
N LYS A 78 6.98 17.93 1.65
CA LYS A 78 5.69 18.42 2.12
C LYS A 78 5.22 17.72 3.40
N MET A 79 5.53 16.43 3.53
CA MET A 79 5.13 15.60 4.67
C MET A 79 6.16 15.59 5.80
N GLN A 80 7.26 16.34 5.67
CA GLN A 80 8.39 16.33 6.62
C GLN A 80 8.87 14.90 6.91
N ALA A 81 8.92 14.07 5.87
CA ALA A 81 9.34 12.69 5.97
C ALA A 81 10.81 12.58 6.40
N SER A 82 11.13 11.49 7.09
CA SER A 82 12.46 11.21 7.59
C SER A 82 12.81 9.72 7.38
N GLY A 83 14.04 9.35 7.69
CA GLY A 83 14.53 7.99 7.47
C GLY A 83 14.98 7.70 6.04
N ASP A 84 15.40 6.45 5.83
CA ASP A 84 15.96 6.00 4.57
C ASP A 84 14.89 5.87 3.48
N ILE A 85 15.29 6.11 2.23
CA ILE A 85 14.42 5.85 1.08
C ILE A 85 14.37 4.34 0.83
N GLU A 86 13.17 3.78 0.90
CA GLU A 86 12.90 2.38 0.62
C GLU A 86 12.25 2.20 -0.76
N LYS A 87 12.58 1.10 -1.44
CA LYS A 87 11.89 0.69 -2.67
C LYS A 87 10.63 -0.08 -2.32
N VAL A 88 9.49 0.41 -2.80
CA VAL A 88 8.17 -0.16 -2.53
C VAL A 88 7.42 -0.46 -3.83
N VAL A 89 6.52 -1.45 -3.78
CA VAL A 89 5.53 -1.71 -4.85
C VAL A 89 4.25 -0.98 -4.48
N VAL A 90 3.77 -0.12 -5.37
CA VAL A 90 2.60 0.73 -5.13
C VAL A 90 1.49 0.32 -6.08
N ILE A 91 0.28 0.21 -5.54
CA ILE A 91 -0.96 0.14 -6.32
C ILE A 91 -1.59 1.54 -6.24
N ARG A 92 -1.52 2.31 -7.32
CA ARG A 92 -2.09 3.65 -7.37
C ARG A 92 -3.60 3.56 -7.48
N ASN A 93 -4.29 4.18 -6.54
CA ASN A 93 -5.68 4.53 -6.76
C ASN A 93 -5.72 5.80 -7.65
N LEU A 94 -6.38 5.71 -8.80
CA LEU A 94 -6.49 6.80 -9.77
C LEU A 94 -7.75 7.67 -9.57
N TYR A 95 -8.61 7.35 -8.59
CA TYR A 95 -9.87 8.05 -8.32
C TYR A 95 -10.12 8.32 -6.83
#